data_AF-A0A2G2FYK2-F1
#
_entry.id   AF-A0A2G2FYK2-F1
#
_cell.length_a   1.000
_cell.length_b   1.000
_cell.length_c   1.000
_cell.angle_alpha   90.00
_cell.angle_beta   90.00
_cell.angle_gamma   90.00
#
_symmetry.space_group_name_H-M   'P 1'
#
loop_
_entity.id
_entity.type
_entity.pdbx_description
1 polymer ?
#
loop_
_entity_poly.entity_id
_entity_poly.type
_entity_poly.pdbx_seq_one_letter_code
_entity_poly.pdbx_strand_id
1 'polypeptide(L)' 'MKITNSEYKKAKAIVVKTKNTSISFLQRTLGIGYERARVLMQMIKDEQ' A
#
# COMPACT_ATOMS: atom_id res chain seq x y z
N MET A 1 1.98 1.43 15.29
CA MET A 1 1.04 1.92 14.25
C MET A 1 0.17 0.74 13.80
N LYS A 2 -1.15 0.87 13.71
CA LYS A 2 -2.04 -0.23 13.26
C LYS A 2 -2.47 0.02 11.81
N ILE A 3 -2.12 -0.89 10.90
CA ILE A 3 -2.70 -0.96 9.56
C ILE A 3 -4.03 -1.71 9.68
N THR A 4 -5.11 -1.13 9.18
CA THR A 4 -6.40 -1.81 9.14
C THR A 4 -6.48 -2.74 7.92
N ASN A 5 -7.27 -3.80 8.03
CA ASN A 5 -7.54 -4.71 6.91
C ASN A 5 -8.16 -3.97 5.71
N SER A 6 -8.94 -2.89 5.97
CA SER A 6 -9.50 -2.03 4.94
C SER A 6 -8.43 -1.26 4.15
N GLU A 7 -7.44 -0.67 4.85
CA GLU A 7 -6.30 0.01 4.21
C GLU A 7 -5.49 -0.96 3.35
N TYR A 8 -5.23 -2.18 3.86
CA TYR A 8 -4.52 -3.21 3.13
C TYR A 8 -5.24 -3.64 1.85
N LYS A 9 -6.54 -3.96 1.94
CA LYS A 9 -7.35 -4.34 0.76
C LYS A 9 -7.39 -3.25 -0.31
N LYS A 10 -7.52 -1.98 0.09
CA LYS A 10 -7.49 -0.84 -0.84
C LYS A 10 -6.11 -0.73 -1.50
N ALA A 11 -5.03 -0.80 -0.72
CA ALA A 11 -3.67 -0.74 -1.22
C ALA A 11 -3.39 -1.87 -2.22
N LYS A 12 -3.76 -3.12 -1.89
CA LYS A 12 -3.60 -4.29 -2.78
C LYS A 12 -4.38 -4.12 -4.08
N ALA A 13 -5.63 -3.69 -4.02
CA ALA A 13 -6.45 -3.46 -5.21
C ALA A 13 -5.83 -2.41 -6.14
N ILE A 14 -5.28 -1.33 -5.59
CA ILE A 14 -4.59 -0.28 -6.36
C ILE A 14 -3.33 -0.85 -7.01
N VAL A 15 -2.47 -1.53 -6.26
CA VAL A 15 -1.21 -2.09 -6.77
C VAL A 15 -1.46 -3.10 -7.88
N VAL A 16 -2.43 -4.00 -7.72
CA VAL A 16 -2.80 -4.99 -8.75
C VAL A 16 -3.36 -4.31 -9.99
N LYS A 17 -4.21 -3.28 -9.82
CA LYS A 17 -4.82 -2.55 -10.94
C LYS A 17 -3.81 -1.74 -11.73
N THR A 18 -2.89 -1.04 -11.06
CA THR A 18 -1.93 -0.14 -11.72
C THR A 18 -0.60 -0.80 -12.05
N LYS A 19 -0.36 -2.01 -11.52
CA LYS A 19 0.94 -2.70 -11.52
C LYS A 19 2.08 -1.84 -10.98
N ASN A 20 1.77 -0.84 -10.15
CA ASN A 20 2.74 0.08 -9.60
C ASN A 20 3.00 -0.20 -8.12
N THR A 21 4.24 -0.57 -7.82
CA THR A 21 4.72 -0.98 -6.48
C THR A 21 5.54 0.09 -5.77
N SER A 22 5.39 1.36 -6.18
CA SER A 22 6.15 2.48 -5.61
C SER A 22 5.50 3.02 -4.33
N ILE A 23 6.31 3.20 -3.28
CA ILE A 23 5.87 3.77 -1.99
C ILE A 23 5.29 5.19 -2.21
N SER A 24 5.99 6.03 -2.97
CA SER A 24 5.55 7.40 -3.30
C SER A 24 4.25 7.45 -4.12
N PHE A 25 3.95 6.40 -4.87
CA PHE A 25 2.66 6.25 -5.55
C PHE A 25 1.54 5.91 -4.56
N LEU A 26 1.77 4.98 -3.63
CA LEU A 26 0.82 4.66 -2.56
C LEU A 26 0.55 5.86 -1.65
N GLN A 27 1.59 6.62 -1.28
CA GLN A 27 1.44 7.82 -0.45
C GLN A 27 0.47 8.82 -1.09
N ARG A 28 0.66 9.14 -2.38
CA ARG A 28 -0.19 10.08 -3.11
C ARG A 28 -1.60 9.54 -3.33
N THR A 29 -1.73 8.25 -3.65
CA THR A 29 -3.02 7.64 -3.97
C THR A 29 -3.91 7.44 -2.74
N LEU A 30 -3.30 7.10 -1.60
CA LEU A 30 -4.03 6.84 -0.36
C LEU A 30 -4.01 8.02 0.62
N GLY A 31 -3.27 9.08 0.33
CA GLY A 31 -3.11 10.23 1.24
C GLY A 31 -2.43 9.86 2.55
N ILE A 32 -1.50 8.90 2.53
CA ILE A 32 -0.84 8.36 3.73
C ILE A 32 0.63 8.76 3.82
N GLY A 33 1.13 8.81 5.05
CA GLY A 33 2.55 9.03 5.33
C GLY A 33 3.45 7.88 4.85
N TYR A 34 4.74 8.18 4.70
CA TYR A 34 5.76 7.25 4.19
C TYR A 34 5.76 5.90 4.92
N GLU A 35 5.81 5.93 6.25
CA GLU A 35 5.84 4.71 7.07
C GLU A 35 4.63 3.80 6.79
N ARG A 36 3.43 4.36 6.61
CA ARG A 36 2.24 3.55 6.30
C ARG A 36 2.34 2.93 4.92
N ALA A 37 2.74 3.73 3.92
CA ALA A 37 2.89 3.25 2.55
C ALA A 37 3.98 2.18 2.45
N ARG A 38 5.09 2.33 3.16
CA ARG A 38 6.18 1.35 3.23
C ARG A 38 5.70 0.02 3.80
N VAL A 39 5.02 0.03 4.94
CA VAL A 39 4.49 -1.19 5.57
C VAL A 39 3.46 -1.88 4.66
N LEU A 40 2.53 -1.13 4.08
CA LEU A 40 1.55 -1.69 3.14
C LEU A 40 2.23 -2.33 1.94
N MET A 41 3.24 -1.68 1.37
CA MET A 41 3.96 -2.20 0.22
C MET A 41 4.77 -3.45 0.57
N GLN A 42 5.38 -3.51 1.77
CA GLN A 42 6.07 -4.69 2.28
C GLN A 42 5.08 -5.86 2.40
N MET A 43 3.94 -5.66 3.06
CA MET A 43 2.91 -6.68 3.23
C MET A 43 2.39 -7.21 1.88
N ILE A 44 2.20 -6.33 0.89
CA ILE A 44 1.74 -6.73 -0.45
C ILE A 44 2.82 -7.56 -1.17
N LYS A 45 4.11 -7.23 -1.00
CA LYS A 45 5.23 -7.97 -1.61
C LYS A 45 5.43 -9.35 -0.99
N ASP A 46 5.29 -9.46 0.33
CA ASP A 46 5.48 -10.73 1.04
C ASP A 46 4.35 -11.75 0.75
N GLU A 47 3.21 -11.30 0.23
CA GLU A 47 2.08 -12.13 -0.20
C GLU A 47 2.10 -12.52 -1.70
N GLN A 48 3.07 -12.04 -2.49
CA GLN A 48 3.22 -12.32 -3.92
C GLN A 48 4.19 -13.47 -4.15
#